data_AF-A0AA43AK71-F1
#
_entry.id   AF-A0AA43AK71-F1
#
_cell.length_a   1.000
_cell.length_b   1.000
_cell.length_c   1.000
_cell.angle_alpha   90.00
_cell.angle_beta   90.00
_cell.angle_gamma   90.00
#
_symmetry.space_group_name_H-M   'P 1'
#
loop_
_entity.id
_entity.type
_entity.pdbx_description
1 polymer ?
#
loop_
_entity_poly.entity_id
_entity_poly.type
_entity_poly.pdbx_seq_one_letter_code
_entity_poly.pdbx_strand_id
1 'polypeptide(L)'
;MIKIRATDEEFERLKVLSGGERLAEWMRGRCLGHVKGQDKRRAPVPKADPALLRQLAGIGNNLNQVARRVNSGEWGSLERVQVIGVLMTIERALAALVPSAPERARGNAMRDNSNNDSAVGYDYTLTRLPGDQGWSLRLLQDGHDVGGDVYLDHDEALSEGTVWLCRDA
;
A
#
# COMPACT_ATOMS: atom_id res chain seq x y z
N MET A 1 9.34 -38.77 1.80
CA MET A 1 9.64 -39.17 0.40
C MET A 1 8.62 -40.22 -0.02
N ILE A 2 7.80 -39.97 -1.04
CA ILE A 2 6.80 -40.93 -1.54
C ILE A 2 7.43 -41.71 -2.71
N LYS A 3 7.29 -43.04 -2.71
CA LYS A 3 7.70 -43.91 -3.82
C LYS A 3 6.44 -44.54 -4.43
N ILE A 4 6.26 -44.35 -5.72
CA ILE A 4 5.13 -44.90 -6.49
C ILE A 4 5.70 -45.98 -7.40
N ARG A 5 5.09 -47.16 -7.43
CA ARG A 5 5.43 -48.20 -8.42
C ARG A 5 4.69 -47.88 -9.71
N ALA A 6 5.42 -47.85 -10.81
CA ALA A 6 4.90 -47.69 -12.15
C ALA A 6 5.57 -48.75 -13.03
N THR A 7 4.85 -49.24 -14.03
CA THR A 7 5.47 -50.00 -15.12
C THR A 7 6.29 -49.06 -16.00
N ASP A 8 7.19 -49.61 -16.81
CA ASP A 8 8.05 -48.81 -17.68
C ASP A 8 7.23 -47.99 -18.70
N GLU A 9 6.11 -48.55 -19.19
CA GLU A 9 5.18 -47.86 -20.09
C GLU A 9 4.47 -46.69 -19.41
N GLU A 10 4.00 -46.89 -18.17
CA GLU A 10 3.37 -45.83 -17.37
C GLU A 10 4.36 -44.70 -17.07
N PHE A 11 5.61 -45.05 -16.77
CA PHE A 11 6.65 -44.09 -16.48
C PHE A 11 7.02 -43.24 -17.72
N GLU A 12 7.15 -43.85 -18.90
CA GLU A 12 7.40 -43.10 -20.13
C GLU A 12 6.21 -42.22 -20.51
N ARG A 13 4.98 -42.71 -20.32
CA ARG A 13 3.78 -41.89 -20.53
C ARG A 13 3.73 -40.68 -19.59
N LEU A 14 4.12 -40.86 -18.33
CA LEU A 14 4.21 -39.78 -17.34
C LEU A 14 5.27 -38.73 -17.71
N LYS A 15 6.42 -39.13 -18.26
CA LYS A 15 7.44 -38.20 -18.76
C LYS A 15 6.95 -37.38 -19.96
N VAL A 16 6.24 -38.02 -20.89
CA VAL A 16 5.67 -37.32 -22.05
C VAL A 16 4.64 -36.29 -21.58
N LEU A 17 3.77 -36.67 -20.63
CA LEU A 17 2.75 -35.78 -20.08
C LEU A 17 3.33 -34.61 -19.27
N SER A 18 4.51 -34.78 -18.66
CA SER A 18 5.16 -33.70 -17.90
C SER A 18 5.79 -32.62 -18.79
N GLY A 19 5.88 -32.84 -20.11
CA GLY A 19 6.21 -31.80 -21.10
C GLY A 19 7.57 -31.12 -20.90
N GLY A 20 8.53 -31.80 -20.25
CA GLY A 20 9.86 -31.26 -19.94
C GLY A 20 10.01 -30.67 -18.52
N GLU A 21 8.94 -30.56 -17.74
CA GLU A 21 9.04 -30.25 -16.31
C GLU A 21 9.57 -31.46 -15.51
N ARG A 22 10.17 -31.20 -14.34
CA ARG A 22 10.55 -32.27 -13.41
C ARG A 22 9.28 -33.01 -12.99
N LEU A 23 9.19 -34.30 -13.30
CA LEU A 23 8.00 -35.14 -13.11
C LEU A 23 7.37 -35.00 -11.71
N ALA A 24 8.19 -34.88 -10.65
CA ALA A 24 7.71 -34.71 -9.28
C ALA A 24 7.01 -33.36 -9.02
N GLU A 25 7.43 -32.28 -9.69
CA GLU A 25 6.76 -30.97 -9.60
C GLU A 25 5.43 -30.99 -10.35
N TRP A 26 5.44 -31.54 -11.58
CA TRP A 26 4.26 -31.70 -12.40
C TRP A 26 3.18 -32.54 -11.70
N MET A 27 3.56 -33.68 -11.11
CA MET A 27 2.64 -34.54 -10.35
C MET A 27 2.03 -33.83 -9.15
N ARG A 28 2.79 -33.00 -8.42
CA ARG A 28 2.21 -32.22 -7.31
C ARG A 28 1.17 -31.23 -7.82
N GLY A 29 1.44 -30.53 -8.92
CA GLY A 29 0.48 -29.60 -9.49
C GLY A 29 -0.78 -30.30 -9.99
N ARG A 30 -0.64 -31.48 -10.60
CA ARG A 30 -1.76 -32.26 -11.11
C ARG A 30 -2.59 -32.92 -10.02
N CYS A 31 -1.95 -33.50 -8.98
CA CYS A 31 -2.64 -34.26 -7.93
C CYS A 31 -3.14 -33.39 -6.77
N LEU A 32 -2.52 -32.25 -6.51
CA LEU A 32 -2.86 -31.36 -5.39
C LEU A 32 -3.52 -30.05 -5.86
N GLY A 33 -3.78 -29.89 -7.17
CA GLY A 33 -4.36 -28.67 -7.72
C GLY A 33 -3.45 -27.45 -7.69
N HIS A 34 -2.18 -27.60 -7.28
CA HIS A 34 -1.19 -26.52 -7.30
C HIS A 34 -0.75 -26.21 -8.73
N VAL A 35 -1.57 -25.48 -9.47
CA VAL A 35 -1.13 -24.88 -10.74
C VAL A 35 -0.02 -23.87 -10.42
N LYS A 36 1.15 -24.01 -11.04
CA LYS A 36 2.21 -22.99 -10.99
C LYS A 36 1.57 -21.63 -11.28
N GLY A 37 1.52 -20.75 -10.28
CA GLY A 37 1.00 -19.39 -10.41
C GLY A 37 0.01 -18.93 -9.34
N GLN A 38 -0.58 -19.83 -8.54
CA GLN A 38 -1.50 -19.40 -7.48
C GLN A 38 -0.81 -18.67 -6.32
N ASP A 39 0.41 -19.10 -5.93
CA ASP A 39 1.09 -18.53 -4.76
C ASP A 39 1.84 -17.21 -5.00
N LYS A 40 1.88 -16.68 -6.23
CA LYS A 40 2.67 -15.46 -6.52
C LYS A 40 2.08 -14.56 -7.60
N ARG A 41 0.75 -14.47 -7.72
CA ARG A 41 0.19 -13.25 -8.31
C ARG A 41 0.37 -12.13 -7.29
N ARG A 42 1.60 -11.60 -7.20
CA ARG A 42 1.82 -10.26 -6.66
C ARG A 42 0.82 -9.38 -7.36
N ALA A 43 -0.01 -8.68 -6.58
CA ALA A 43 -0.86 -7.63 -7.13
C ALA A 43 -0.01 -6.80 -8.10
N PRO A 44 -0.51 -6.50 -9.32
CA PRO A 44 0.23 -5.68 -10.25
C PRO A 44 0.68 -4.42 -9.50
N VAL A 45 1.99 -4.19 -9.45
CA VAL A 45 2.53 -2.99 -8.81
C VAL A 45 1.81 -1.80 -9.46
N PRO A 46 1.20 -0.89 -8.67
CA PRO A 46 0.52 0.27 -9.23
C PRO A 46 1.44 0.95 -10.24
N LYS A 47 0.92 1.26 -11.44
CA LYS A 47 1.70 1.91 -12.50
C LYS A 47 2.03 3.33 -12.04
N ALA A 48 3.15 3.49 -11.35
CA ALA A 48 3.73 4.77 -11.01
C ALA A 48 4.48 5.32 -12.24
N ASP A 49 4.44 6.65 -12.41
CA ASP A 49 5.19 7.32 -13.47
C ASP A 49 6.70 6.99 -13.35
N PRO A 50 7.35 6.45 -14.40
CA PRO A 50 8.78 6.19 -14.40
C PRO A 50 9.63 7.42 -14.07
N ALA A 51 9.19 8.64 -14.43
CA ALA A 51 9.88 9.87 -14.07
C ALA A 51 9.88 10.12 -12.56
N LEU A 52 8.73 9.90 -11.91
CA LEU A 52 8.59 9.99 -10.47
C LEU A 52 9.50 8.99 -9.75
N LEU A 53 9.53 7.74 -10.22
CA LEU A 53 10.40 6.70 -9.64
C LEU A 53 11.89 7.05 -9.75
N ARG A 54 12.31 7.64 -10.88
CA ARG A 54 13.69 8.10 -11.06
C ARG A 54 14.04 9.23 -10.09
N GLN A 55 13.13 10.18 -9.89
CA GLN A 55 13.36 11.27 -8.94
C GLN A 55 13.42 10.76 -7.50
N LEU A 56 12.52 9.85 -7.12
CA LEU A 56 12.51 9.24 -5.79
C LEU A 56 13.81 8.45 -5.53
N ALA A 57 14.29 7.68 -6.51
CA ALA A 57 15.57 7.00 -6.44
C ALA A 57 16.74 8.00 -6.29
N GLY A 58 16.69 9.13 -6.99
CA GLY A 58 17.65 10.22 -6.85
C GLY A 58 17.68 10.80 -5.43
N ILE A 59 16.53 11.05 -4.83
CA ILE A 59 16.39 11.51 -3.44
C ILE A 59 17.00 10.49 -2.48
N GLY A 60 16.65 9.21 -2.62
CA GLY A 60 17.18 8.12 -1.79
C GLY A 60 18.71 7.99 -1.89
N ASN A 61 19.26 8.13 -3.10
CA ASN A 61 20.71 8.12 -3.31
C ASN A 61 21.41 9.29 -2.62
N ASN A 62 20.83 10.49 -2.66
CA ASN A 62 21.38 11.66 -1.97
C ASN A 62 21.38 11.47 -0.45
N LEU A 63 20.27 10.98 0.11
CA LEU A 63 20.17 10.70 1.54
C LEU A 63 21.20 9.65 1.99
N ASN A 64 21.37 8.59 1.21
CA ASN A 64 22.35 7.54 1.50
C ASN A 64 23.80 8.06 1.44
N GLN A 65 24.12 8.98 0.52
CA GLN A 65 25.43 9.62 0.48
C GLN A 65 25.68 10.46 1.73
N VAL A 66 24.70 11.24 2.17
CA VAL A 66 24.79 12.03 3.41
C VAL A 66 24.98 11.10 4.61
N ALA A 67 24.19 10.04 4.73
CA ALA A 67 24.30 9.07 5.81
C ALA A 67 25.69 8.41 5.86
N ARG A 68 26.22 7.97 4.72
CA ARG A 68 27.57 7.40 4.62
C ARG A 68 28.65 8.39 5.07
N ARG A 69 28.50 9.66 4.69
CA ARG A 69 29.47 10.71 5.00
C ARG A 69 29.42 11.16 6.46
N VAL A 70 28.23 11.16 7.07
CA VAL A 70 28.06 11.35 8.51
C VAL A 70 28.67 10.17 9.28
N ASN A 71 28.48 8.95 8.77
CA ASN A 71 28.95 7.72 9.41
C ASN A 71 30.43 7.38 9.14
N SER A 72 31.10 8.05 8.20
CA SER A 72 32.51 7.77 7.88
C SER A 72 33.47 8.19 9.01
N GLY A 73 33.01 9.03 9.94
CA GLY A 73 33.83 9.55 11.03
C GLY A 73 34.86 10.60 10.59
N GLU A 74 34.93 10.92 9.30
CA GLU A 74 35.82 11.93 8.72
C GLU A 74 35.39 13.36 9.06
N TRP A 75 34.15 13.54 9.54
CA TRP A 75 33.60 14.82 9.95
C TRP A 75 33.72 15.04 11.45
N GLY A 76 34.25 16.20 11.82
CA GLY A 76 34.24 16.68 13.18
C GLY A 76 32.81 16.87 13.72
N SER A 77 32.70 17.07 15.03
CA SER A 77 31.42 17.22 15.72
C SER A 77 30.63 18.43 15.20
N LEU A 78 31.33 19.50 14.80
CA LEU A 78 30.73 20.73 14.30
C LEU A 78 30.13 20.55 12.90
N GLU A 79 30.85 19.91 11.97
CA GLU A 79 30.34 19.66 10.61
C GLU A 79 29.10 18.75 10.63
N ARG A 80 29.07 17.76 11.54
CA ARG A 80 27.91 16.89 11.72
C ARG A 80 26.68 17.65 12.20
N VAL A 81 26.83 18.52 13.20
CA VAL A 81 25.72 19.36 13.72
C VAL A 81 25.20 20.30 12.62
N GLN A 82 26.09 20.90 11.83
CA GLN A 82 25.70 21.80 10.75
C GLN A 82 24.89 21.10 9.66
N VAL A 83 25.28 19.88 9.26
CA VAL A 83 24.55 19.09 8.27
C VAL A 83 23.19 18.63 8.79
N ILE A 84 23.11 18.19 10.05
CA ILE A 84 21.83 17.84 10.69
C ILE A 84 20.89 19.05 10.69
N GLY A 85 21.39 20.26 11.02
CA GLY A 85 20.58 21.47 11.00
C GLY A 85 20.04 21.82 9.61
N VAL A 86 20.84 21.64 8.56
CA VAL A 86 20.38 21.81 7.18
C VAL A 86 19.32 20.77 6.80
N LEU A 87 19.51 19.50 7.17
CA LEU A 87 18.53 18.44 6.92
C LEU A 87 17.19 18.72 7.61
N MET A 88 17.20 19.16 8.87
CA MET A 88 15.97 19.57 9.58
C MET A 88 15.27 20.75 8.91
N THR A 89 16.04 21.67 8.32
CA THR A 89 15.47 22.81 7.58
C THR A 89 14.81 22.35 6.28
N ILE A 90 15.44 21.43 5.55
CA ILE A 90 14.90 20.82 4.34
C ILE A 90 13.63 20.02 4.66
N GLU A 91 13.65 19.21 5.73
CA GLU A 91 12.48 18.47 6.20
C GLU A 91 11.30 19.41 6.47
N ARG A 92 11.53 20.50 7.22
CA ARG A 92 10.47 21.47 7.53
C ARG A 92 9.93 22.16 6.28
N ALA A 93 10.81 22.51 5.34
CA ALA A 93 10.41 23.11 4.07
C ALA A 93 9.58 22.13 3.21
N LEU A 94 9.98 20.86 3.16
CA LEU A 94 9.22 19.81 2.46
C LEU A 94 7.87 19.57 3.12
N ALA A 95 7.81 19.52 4.45
CA ALA A 95 6.56 19.36 5.20
C ALA A 95 5.57 20.50 4.93
N ALA A 96 6.06 21.71 4.71
CA ALA A 96 5.23 22.86 4.33
C ALA A 96 4.75 22.81 2.86
N LEU A 97 5.48 22.09 1.99
CA LEU A 97 5.15 21.96 0.56
C LEU A 97 4.21 20.80 0.27
N VAL A 98 4.14 19.79 1.13
CA VAL A 98 3.16 18.71 1.00
C VAL A 98 1.79 19.31 1.31
N PRO A 99 0.90 19.50 0.31
CA PRO A 99 -0.49 19.77 0.61
C PRO A 99 -0.96 18.57 1.42
N SER A 100 -1.74 18.80 2.48
CA SER A 100 -2.49 17.72 3.13
C SER A 100 -3.55 17.22 2.16
N ALA A 101 -3.11 16.43 1.19
CA ALA A 101 -3.97 15.80 0.22
C ALA A 101 -5.00 15.01 1.04
N PRO A 102 -6.29 15.31 0.91
CA PRO A 102 -7.30 14.62 1.68
C PRO A 102 -7.25 13.14 1.31
N GLU A 103 -6.99 12.29 2.31
CA GLU A 103 -7.26 10.87 2.18
C GLU A 103 -8.77 10.70 2.00
N ARG A 104 -9.18 9.99 0.95
CA ARG A 104 -10.59 9.78 0.61
C ARG A 104 -10.91 8.30 0.57
N ALA A 105 -11.99 7.91 1.22
CA ALA A 105 -12.50 6.55 1.17
C ALA A 105 -14.02 6.54 0.98
N ARG A 106 -14.49 5.63 0.13
CA ARG A 106 -15.90 5.55 -0.31
C ARG A 106 -16.52 4.22 0.08
N GLY A 107 -17.76 4.27 0.56
CA GLY A 107 -18.63 3.16 0.84
C GLY A 107 -20.01 3.41 0.24
N ASN A 108 -20.62 2.35 -0.31
CA ASN A 108 -22.00 2.43 -0.81
C ASN A 108 -22.89 1.65 0.15
N ALA A 109 -23.96 2.27 0.65
CA ALA A 109 -24.95 1.56 1.45
C ALA A 109 -26.15 1.17 0.58
N MET A 110 -26.47 -0.12 0.53
CA MET A 110 -27.62 -0.65 -0.19
C MET A 110 -28.83 -0.56 0.75
N ARG A 111 -29.71 0.43 0.55
CA ARG A 111 -30.90 0.56 1.38
C ARG A 111 -31.91 -0.54 1.04
N ASP A 112 -32.21 -1.41 2.01
CA ASP A 112 -33.20 -2.48 1.85
C ASP A 112 -34.62 -1.86 1.88
N ASN A 113 -35.13 -1.36 0.74
CA ASN A 113 -36.58 -1.42 0.49
C ASN A 113 -36.97 -1.22 -0.98
N SER A 114 -37.82 -2.15 -1.40
CA SER A 114 -38.55 -2.40 -2.64
C SER A 114 -39.30 -1.24 -3.34
N ASN A 115 -38.90 0.03 -3.27
CA ASN A 115 -39.52 1.05 -4.15
C ASN A 115 -38.78 2.38 -4.41
N ASN A 116 -37.47 2.49 -4.23
CA ASN A 116 -36.73 3.66 -4.77
C ASN A 116 -35.26 3.36 -5.05
N ASP A 117 -34.84 3.57 -6.30
CA ASP A 117 -33.55 3.13 -6.88
C ASP A 117 -32.41 4.14 -6.65
N SER A 118 -32.23 4.59 -5.40
CA SER A 118 -31.19 5.58 -5.05
C SER A 118 -30.25 5.01 -4.00
N ALA A 119 -29.20 4.33 -4.45
CA ALA A 119 -28.07 3.98 -3.59
C ALA A 119 -27.45 5.27 -3.05
N VAL A 120 -27.39 5.42 -1.72
CA VAL A 120 -26.77 6.56 -1.06
C VAL A 120 -25.28 6.26 -0.91
N GLY A 121 -24.44 7.13 -1.45
CA GLY A 121 -23.00 7.04 -1.32
C GLY A 121 -22.51 7.75 -0.07
N TYR A 122 -21.72 7.05 0.75
CA TYR A 122 -21.03 7.64 1.90
C TYR A 122 -19.54 7.74 1.57
N ASP A 123 -18.95 8.91 1.78
CA ASP A 123 -17.53 9.18 1.58
C ASP A 123 -17.03 9.96 2.81
N TYR A 124 -15.72 9.99 3.02
CA TYR A 124 -15.11 10.93 3.95
C TYR A 124 -13.78 11.44 3.40
N THR A 125 -13.42 12.66 3.79
CA THR A 125 -12.08 13.21 3.57
C THR A 125 -11.36 13.37 4.89
N LEU A 126 -10.11 12.91 4.96
CA LEU A 126 -9.22 13.15 6.08
C LEU A 126 -8.05 14.04 5.65
N THR A 127 -7.91 15.20 6.28
CA THR A 127 -6.91 16.21 5.93
C THR A 127 -6.05 16.52 7.14
N ARG A 128 -4.73 16.31 7.04
CA ARG A 128 -3.79 16.76 8.07
C ARG A 128 -3.79 18.28 8.17
N LEU A 129 -4.02 18.82 9.37
CA LEU A 129 -3.96 20.25 9.60
C LEU A 129 -2.50 20.69 9.79
N PRO A 130 -2.15 21.94 9.43
CA PRO A 130 -0.79 22.44 9.60
C PRO A 130 -0.35 22.43 11.08
N GLY A 131 0.90 22.01 11.34
CA GLY A 131 1.46 21.93 12.69
C GLY A 131 0.91 20.76 13.52
N ASP A 132 0.80 20.94 14.83
CA ASP A 132 0.28 19.95 15.79
C ASP A 132 -1.25 20.09 16.02
N GLN A 133 -1.97 20.61 15.02
CA GLN A 133 -3.42 20.83 15.10
C GLN A 133 -4.25 19.56 14.83
N GLY A 134 -3.59 18.45 14.51
CA GLY A 134 -4.24 17.16 14.27
C GLY A 134 -4.77 16.98 12.84
N TRP A 135 -5.93 16.32 12.73
CA TRP A 135 -6.53 15.82 11.50
C TRP A 135 -7.99 16.26 11.41
N SER A 136 -8.37 16.90 10.30
CA SER A 136 -9.75 17.23 10.00
C SER A 136 -10.42 16.08 9.25
N LEU A 137 -11.50 15.55 9.81
CA LEU A 137 -12.41 14.63 9.16
C LEU A 137 -13.60 15.43 8.60
N ARG A 138 -13.98 15.18 7.34
CA ARG A 138 -15.26 15.65 6.78
C ARG A 138 -16.02 14.44 6.25
N LEU A 139 -17.27 14.32 6.65
CA LEU A 139 -18.18 13.25 6.28
C LEU A 139 -19.04 13.73 5.11
N LEU A 140 -19.15 12.90 4.09
CA LEU A 140 -19.82 13.24 2.84
C LEU A 140 -20.94 12.24 2.57
N GLN A 141 -22.12 12.74 2.20
CA GLN A 141 -23.25 11.95 1.73
C GLN A 141 -23.63 12.43 0.32
N ASP A 142 -23.55 11.55 -0.67
CA ASP A 142 -23.70 11.88 -2.10
C ASP A 142 -22.85 13.09 -2.53
N GLY A 143 -21.63 13.18 -1.99
CA GLY A 143 -20.69 14.27 -2.24
C GLY A 143 -20.99 15.59 -1.52
N HIS A 144 -22.07 15.66 -0.74
CA HIS A 144 -22.39 16.82 0.10
C HIS A 144 -21.81 16.63 1.49
N ASP A 145 -21.20 17.69 2.01
CA ASP A 145 -20.64 17.70 3.35
C ASP A 145 -21.76 17.74 4.38
N VAL A 146 -21.80 16.72 5.24
CA VAL A 146 -22.86 16.52 6.24
C VAL A 146 -22.33 16.62 7.68
N GLY A 147 -21.02 16.84 7.85
CA GLY A 147 -20.41 16.96 9.17
C GLY A 147 -18.95 16.52 9.22
N GLY A 148 -18.46 16.33 10.43
CA GLY A 148 -17.07 15.97 10.70
C GLY A 148 -16.49 16.79 11.85
N ASP A 149 -15.30 16.40 12.30
CA ASP A 149 -14.63 17.01 13.44
C ASP A 149 -13.10 17.01 13.26
N VAL A 150 -12.39 17.62 14.19
CA VAL A 150 -10.93 17.64 14.26
C VAL A 150 -10.46 16.72 15.38
N TYR A 151 -9.55 15.82 15.03
CA TYR A 151 -8.98 14.81 15.90
C TYR A 151 -7.49 15.06 16.07
N LEU A 152 -6.94 14.82 17.26
CA LEU A 152 -5.50 14.95 17.48
C LEU A 152 -4.73 13.81 16.81
N ASP A 153 -5.29 12.61 16.82
CA ASP A 153 -4.67 11.39 16.32
C ASP A 153 -5.26 10.95 14.95
N HIS A 154 -4.41 10.38 14.09
CA HIS A 154 -4.82 9.90 12.77
C HIS A 154 -5.72 8.67 12.85
N ASP A 155 -5.39 7.72 13.73
CA ASP A 155 -6.10 6.44 13.84
C ASP A 155 -7.51 6.63 14.41
N GLU A 156 -7.67 7.58 15.34
CA GLU A 156 -8.98 7.98 15.87
C GLU A 156 -9.87 8.56 14.77
N ALA A 157 -9.34 9.51 14.00
CA ALA A 157 -10.06 10.14 12.90
C ALA A 157 -10.43 9.14 11.78
N LEU A 158 -9.53 8.19 11.50
CA LEU A 158 -9.75 7.12 10.54
C LEU A 158 -10.82 6.13 11.03
N SER A 159 -10.81 5.79 12.32
CA SER A 159 -11.83 4.94 12.92
C SER A 159 -13.22 5.55 12.79
N GLU A 160 -13.38 6.83 13.13
CA GLU A 160 -14.65 7.56 13.00
C GLU A 160 -15.12 7.65 11.54
N GLY A 161 -14.22 7.97 10.61
CA GLY A 161 -14.52 7.95 9.17
C GLY A 161 -14.95 6.56 8.65
N THR A 162 -14.32 5.51 9.15
CA THR A 162 -14.66 4.12 8.78
C THR A 162 -16.01 3.71 9.36
N VAL A 163 -16.32 4.09 10.60
CA VAL A 163 -17.65 3.89 11.21
C VAL A 163 -18.72 4.61 10.40
N TRP A 164 -18.44 5.82 9.91
CA TRP A 164 -19.34 6.55 9.02
C TRP A 164 -19.65 5.79 7.72
N LEU A 165 -18.64 5.19 7.08
CA LEU A 165 -18.85 4.36 5.88
C LEU A 165 -19.75 3.13 6.14
N CYS A 166 -19.74 2.62 7.36
CA CYS A 166 -20.53 1.47 7.77
C CYS A 166 -21.94 1.84 8.30
N ARG A 167 -22.29 3.13 8.33
CA ARG A 167 -23.60 3.57 8.81
C ARG A 167 -24.66 3.25 7.75
N ASP A 168 -25.59 2.38 8.14
CA ASP A 168 -26.73 1.87 7.34
C ASP A 168 -26.40 1.00 6.11
N ALA A 169 -25.28 0.25 6.14
CA ALA A 169 -25.04 -0.90 5.26
C ALA A 169 -25.71 -2.19 5.78
#